data_AF-A1SZU2-F1
#
_entry.id   AF-A1SZU2-F1
#
_cell.length_a   1.000
_cell.length_b   1.000
_cell.length_c   1.000
_cell.angle_alpha   90.00
_cell.angle_beta   90.00
_cell.angle_gamma   90.00
#
_symmetry.space_group_name_H-M   'P 1'
#
loop_
_entity.id
_entity.type
_entity.pdbx_description
1 polymer ?
#
loop_
_entity_poly.entity_id
_entity_poly.type
_entity_poly.pdbx_seq_one_letter_code
_entity_poly.pdbx_strand_id
1 'polypeptide(L)'
;MASCTYSVPNMNTSGDNLYGPHICYQPFIDYAWNVYGFSGNKNYWDDGFGWHDPCNSTKPLARAFNACWLLTYSANDYTNDSWSSPILNWGRRYVRNNIDDLRAKCGDGSAIAASFSGFFVNDRVELYLGFFYSKDVPGRAETLLHESRHQGGKSHNANFPSGSVFGSGSGADSSWGYNGAWMYGALYLWWFFAAGARTTSAMRQRARQRGNLVIDNAFASHPGYSI
;
A
#
# COMPACT_ATOMS: atom_id res chain seq x y z
N MET A 1 -21.43 1.58 -14.05
CA MET A 1 -20.23 1.12 -13.33
C MET A 1 -20.23 -0.40 -13.32
N ALA A 2 -19.07 -1.04 -13.43
CA ALA A 2 -18.97 -2.50 -13.36
C ALA A 2 -19.34 -2.97 -11.95
N SER A 3 -20.22 -3.97 -11.84
CA SER A 3 -20.50 -4.66 -10.59
C SER A 3 -19.41 -5.71 -10.36
N CYS A 4 -18.83 -5.73 -9.17
CA CYS A 4 -17.90 -6.78 -8.76
C CYS A 4 -18.25 -7.35 -7.39
N THR A 5 -17.88 -8.61 -7.18
CA THR A 5 -18.11 -9.34 -5.94
C THR A 5 -16.78 -9.54 -5.21
N TYR A 6 -16.85 -9.63 -3.89
CA TYR A 6 -15.70 -9.87 -3.03
C TYR A 6 -16.07 -10.76 -1.85
N SER A 7 -15.07 -11.39 -1.27
CA SER A 7 -15.17 -12.09 0.01
C SER A 7 -14.33 -11.38 1.04
N VAL A 8 -14.90 -11.15 2.22
CA VAL A 8 -14.20 -10.50 3.33
C VAL A 8 -13.27 -11.53 3.99
N PRO A 9 -11.95 -11.30 3.99
CA PRO A 9 -11.03 -12.21 4.66
C PRO A 9 -11.21 -12.16 6.18
N ASN A 10 -10.57 -13.09 6.90
CA ASN A 10 -10.51 -13.03 8.35
C ASN A 10 -9.87 -11.71 8.81
N MET A 11 -10.68 -10.84 9.43
CA MET A 11 -10.28 -9.47 9.79
C MET A 11 -9.28 -9.39 10.95
N ASN A 12 -9.11 -10.46 11.74
CA ASN A 12 -8.03 -10.54 12.72
C ASN A 12 -6.71 -10.84 12.02
N THR A 13 -6.72 -11.79 11.08
CA THR A 13 -5.53 -12.19 10.31
C THR A 13 -5.04 -11.07 9.40
N SER A 14 -5.94 -10.34 8.74
CA SER A 14 -5.56 -9.21 7.89
C SER A 14 -5.18 -7.95 8.68
N GLY A 15 -5.48 -7.91 9.98
CA GLY A 15 -5.24 -6.75 10.85
C GLY A 15 -6.35 -5.70 10.82
N ASP A 16 -7.43 -5.90 10.06
CA ASP A 16 -8.52 -4.92 9.96
C ASP A 16 -9.24 -4.70 11.30
N ASN A 17 -9.38 -5.72 12.15
CA ASN A 17 -9.93 -5.55 13.50
C ASN A 17 -8.98 -4.83 14.47
N LEU A 18 -7.67 -4.86 14.20
CA LEU A 18 -6.68 -4.16 15.01
C LEU A 18 -6.69 -2.66 14.71
N TYR A 19 -6.73 -2.29 13.43
CA TYR A 19 -6.61 -0.89 13.01
C TYR A 19 -7.96 -0.19 12.79
N GLY A 20 -9.03 -0.94 12.50
CA GLY A 20 -10.38 -0.43 12.25
C GLY A 20 -10.90 0.54 13.32
N PRO A 21 -10.77 0.24 14.62
CA PRO A 21 -11.17 1.17 15.68
C PRO A 21 -10.42 2.50 15.66
N HIS A 22 -9.17 2.52 15.15
CA HIS A 22 -8.35 3.73 15.10
C HIS A 22 -8.62 4.62 13.90
N ILE A 23 -9.30 4.13 12.86
CA ILE A 23 -9.68 4.94 11.70
C ILE A 23 -11.06 5.57 11.87
N CYS A 24 -11.89 5.04 12.77
CA CYS A 24 -13.25 5.51 12.98
C CYS A 24 -13.32 6.69 13.95
N TYR A 25 -12.61 7.77 13.61
CA TYR A 25 -12.77 9.06 14.29
C TYR A 25 -12.64 10.20 13.28
N GLN A 26 -13.54 11.18 13.38
CA GLN A 26 -13.72 12.20 12.34
C GLN A 26 -12.42 12.94 11.98
N PRO A 27 -11.58 13.39 12.93
CA PRO A 27 -10.33 14.04 12.55
C PRO A 27 -9.35 13.18 11.73
N PHE A 28 -9.34 11.85 11.87
CA PHE A 28 -8.55 11.00 10.96
C PHE A 28 -9.20 10.87 9.59
N ILE A 29 -10.51 10.72 9.56
CA ILE A 29 -11.27 10.64 8.31
C ILE A 29 -11.02 11.90 7.48
N ASP A 30 -11.14 13.08 8.08
CA ASP A 30 -10.87 14.37 7.44
C ASP A 30 -9.41 14.50 7.00
N TYR A 31 -8.47 14.04 7.83
CA TYR A 31 -7.06 13.98 7.47
C TYR A 31 -6.82 13.08 6.24
N ALA A 32 -7.37 11.87 6.25
CA ALA A 32 -7.17 10.89 5.19
C ALA A 32 -7.77 11.38 3.87
N TRP A 33 -8.97 12.00 3.90
CA TRP A 33 -9.60 12.58 2.73
C TRP A 33 -8.68 13.57 2.02
N ASN A 34 -8.06 14.47 2.79
CA ASN A 34 -7.26 15.56 2.25
C ASN A 34 -5.84 15.14 1.89
N VAL A 35 -5.23 14.21 2.63
CA VAL A 35 -3.79 13.93 2.55
C VAL A 35 -3.46 12.81 1.56
N TYR A 36 -4.36 11.86 1.36
CA TYR A 36 -4.08 10.65 0.57
C TYR A 36 -4.87 10.60 -0.76
N GLY A 37 -5.26 11.75 -1.29
CA GLY A 37 -5.82 11.86 -2.65
C GLY A 37 -7.24 11.33 -2.82
N PHE A 38 -8.01 11.26 -1.75
CA PHE A 38 -9.40 10.79 -1.81
C PHE A 38 -10.41 11.94 -2.04
N SER A 39 -10.07 13.17 -1.65
CA SER A 39 -10.91 14.35 -1.85
C SER A 39 -11.10 14.61 -3.36
N GLY A 40 -12.34 14.90 -3.78
CA GLY A 40 -12.70 15.04 -5.20
C GLY A 40 -12.97 13.72 -5.93
N ASN A 41 -12.71 12.56 -5.31
CA ASN A 41 -12.83 11.24 -5.91
C ASN A 41 -14.03 10.41 -5.43
N LYS A 42 -15.08 11.08 -4.89
CA LYS A 42 -16.29 10.42 -4.34
C LYS A 42 -16.83 9.30 -5.22
N ASN A 43 -16.96 9.55 -6.53
CA ASN A 43 -17.56 8.60 -7.47
C ASN A 43 -16.80 7.27 -7.56
N TYR A 44 -15.53 7.21 -7.15
CA TYR A 44 -14.74 5.97 -7.13
C TYR A 44 -14.83 5.22 -5.80
N TRP A 45 -15.29 5.89 -4.75
CA TRP A 45 -15.38 5.36 -3.39
C TRP A 45 -16.83 5.12 -2.95
N ASP A 46 -17.80 5.54 -3.76
CA ASP A 46 -19.22 5.32 -3.56
C ASP A 46 -19.69 3.95 -4.12
N ASP A 47 -21.00 3.74 -4.26
CA ASP A 47 -21.60 2.56 -4.91
C ASP A 47 -21.10 1.23 -4.33
N GLY A 48 -21.04 1.17 -3.00
CA GLY A 48 -20.64 -0.01 -2.25
C GLY A 48 -19.16 -0.03 -1.84
N PHE A 49 -18.32 0.90 -2.34
CA PHE A 49 -16.91 1.02 -1.93
C PHE A 49 -16.72 1.66 -0.55
N GLY A 50 -17.76 2.27 0.02
CA GLY A 50 -17.80 2.67 1.44
C GLY A 50 -17.72 4.16 1.74
N TRP A 51 -17.86 5.04 0.74
CA TRP A 51 -17.87 6.50 0.94
C TRP A 51 -18.78 6.96 2.08
N HIS A 52 -20.00 6.42 2.13
CA HIS A 52 -21.00 6.75 3.15
C HIS A 52 -20.85 5.97 4.46
N ASP A 53 -19.89 5.04 4.53
CA ASP A 53 -19.65 4.17 5.68
C ASP A 53 -18.13 3.92 5.86
N PRO A 54 -17.33 4.99 6.10
CA PRO A 54 -15.87 4.93 6.07
C PRO A 54 -15.24 4.12 7.20
N CYS A 55 -16.02 3.79 8.24
CA CYS A 55 -15.57 2.97 9.37
C CYS A 55 -15.73 1.47 9.12
N ASN A 56 -16.53 1.07 8.14
CA ASN A 56 -16.87 -0.33 7.94
C ASN A 56 -15.73 -1.08 7.24
N SER A 57 -14.91 -1.75 8.05
CA SER A 57 -13.76 -2.54 7.60
C SER A 57 -14.11 -3.76 6.73
N THR A 58 -15.39 -4.03 6.46
CA THR A 58 -15.79 -4.97 5.40
C THR A 58 -15.75 -4.33 4.01
N LYS A 59 -15.76 -3.00 3.91
CA LYS A 59 -15.77 -2.24 2.66
C LYS A 59 -14.38 -1.73 2.25
N PRO A 60 -14.15 -1.47 0.96
CA PRO A 60 -12.86 -1.02 0.41
C PRO A 60 -12.28 0.24 1.08
N LEU A 61 -13.09 1.27 1.32
CA LEU A 61 -12.62 2.55 1.85
C LEU A 61 -11.96 2.41 3.23
N ALA A 62 -12.64 1.76 4.17
CA ALA A 62 -12.09 1.52 5.51
C ALA A 62 -10.78 0.71 5.45
N ARG A 63 -10.68 -0.23 4.52
CA ARG A 63 -9.45 -1.03 4.32
C ARG A 63 -8.28 -0.20 3.78
N ALA A 64 -8.57 0.77 2.90
CA ALA A 64 -7.58 1.75 2.46
C ALA A 64 -7.19 2.70 3.61
N PHE A 65 -8.15 3.13 4.42
CA PHE A 65 -7.91 3.95 5.61
C PHE A 65 -7.05 3.23 6.64
N ASN A 66 -7.23 1.92 6.86
CA ASN A 66 -6.34 1.13 7.71
C ASN A 66 -4.87 1.21 7.24
N ALA A 67 -4.64 1.15 5.93
CA ALA A 67 -3.31 1.28 5.35
C ALA A 67 -2.72 2.69 5.52
N CYS A 68 -3.53 3.73 5.29
CA CYS A 68 -3.15 5.13 5.50
C CYS A 68 -2.81 5.40 6.97
N TRP A 69 -3.60 4.84 7.89
CA TRP A 69 -3.35 4.94 9.32
C TRP A 69 -2.02 4.29 9.68
N LEU A 70 -1.78 3.07 9.19
CA LEU A 70 -0.54 2.36 9.46
C LEU A 70 0.69 3.12 8.92
N LEU A 71 0.63 3.65 7.70
CA LEU A 71 1.67 4.53 7.16
C LEU A 71 1.92 5.75 8.04
N THR A 72 0.85 6.33 8.59
CA THR A 72 0.92 7.57 9.37
C THR A 72 1.48 7.34 10.78
N TYR A 73 1.18 6.20 11.40
CA TYR A 73 1.37 5.97 12.83
C TYR A 73 2.25 4.76 13.17
N SER A 74 2.89 4.12 12.20
CA SER A 74 3.76 2.95 12.46
C SER A 74 5.15 3.29 13.02
N ALA A 75 5.56 4.56 13.04
CA ALA A 75 6.75 5.00 13.78
C ALA A 75 6.41 5.38 15.23
N ASN A 76 7.35 5.18 16.17
CA ASN A 76 7.18 5.67 17.54
C ASN A 76 7.09 7.19 17.58
N ASP A 77 8.05 7.85 16.93
CA ASP A 77 8.16 9.30 16.71
C ASP A 77 7.51 9.71 15.37
N TYR A 78 6.27 9.25 15.13
CA TYR A 78 5.56 9.44 13.86
C TYR A 78 5.40 10.89 13.40
N THR A 79 5.67 11.90 14.22
CA THR A 79 5.68 13.31 13.80
C THR A 79 6.95 13.72 13.05
N ASN A 80 8.02 12.92 13.14
CA ASN A 80 9.28 13.14 12.43
C ASN A 80 9.15 12.65 10.98
N ASP A 81 9.28 13.56 10.01
CA ASP A 81 9.25 13.26 8.56
C ASP A 81 10.65 13.38 7.91
N SER A 82 11.73 13.21 8.69
CA SER A 82 13.10 13.33 8.17
C SER A 82 13.46 12.19 7.22
N TRP A 83 14.05 12.51 6.07
CA TRP A 83 14.56 11.54 5.10
C TRP A 83 15.75 10.72 5.63
N SER A 84 16.42 11.18 6.69
CA SER A 84 17.49 10.43 7.36
C SER A 84 16.97 9.42 8.40
N SER A 85 15.67 9.47 8.71
CA SER A 85 15.03 8.53 9.62
C SER A 85 14.57 7.26 8.89
N PRO A 86 14.20 6.20 9.62
CA PRO A 86 13.55 5.02 9.04
C PRO A 86 12.39 5.38 8.10
N ILE A 87 12.11 4.55 7.11
CA ILE A 87 10.97 4.77 6.19
C ILE A 87 9.61 4.84 6.90
N LEU A 88 9.49 4.31 8.13
CA LEU A 88 8.26 4.48 8.93
C LEU A 88 7.97 5.95 9.25
N ASN A 89 8.99 6.78 9.31
CA ASN A 89 8.91 8.20 9.61
C ASN A 89 8.51 9.01 8.38
N TRP A 90 9.27 8.87 7.29
CA TRP A 90 9.06 9.67 6.08
C TRP A 90 8.09 9.03 5.08
N GLY A 91 7.71 7.75 5.22
CA GLY A 91 6.89 7.02 4.25
C GLY A 91 5.55 7.69 3.98
N ARG A 92 4.84 8.12 5.03
CA ARG A 92 3.60 8.91 4.91
C ARG A 92 3.80 10.21 4.11
N ARG A 93 4.94 10.89 4.30
CA ARG A 93 5.30 12.11 3.58
C ARG A 93 5.57 11.80 2.12
N TYR A 94 6.24 10.69 1.84
CA TYR A 94 6.51 10.30 0.47
C TYR A 94 5.20 9.97 -0.27
N VAL A 95 4.30 9.20 0.34
CA VAL A 95 2.99 8.88 -0.26
C VAL A 95 2.16 10.15 -0.52
N ARG A 96 1.96 11.01 0.48
CA ARG A 96 1.15 12.25 0.30
C ARG A 96 1.72 13.21 -0.75
N ASN A 97 3.03 13.19 -0.97
CA ASN A 97 3.68 14.06 -1.94
C ASN A 97 3.60 13.54 -3.38
N ASN A 98 3.25 12.26 -3.57
CA ASN A 98 3.23 11.61 -4.89
C ASN A 98 1.87 11.00 -5.24
N ILE A 99 0.90 10.96 -4.32
CA ILE A 99 -0.46 10.48 -4.59
C ILE A 99 -1.44 11.59 -4.21
N ASP A 100 -2.04 12.22 -5.21
CA ASP A 100 -3.09 13.23 -5.09
C ASP A 100 -4.43 12.79 -5.70
N ASP A 101 -4.43 11.73 -6.53
CA ASP A 101 -5.63 11.11 -7.09
C ASP A 101 -5.64 9.58 -6.85
N LEU A 102 -6.34 9.16 -5.79
CA LEU A 102 -6.50 7.76 -5.40
C LEU A 102 -7.93 7.27 -5.65
N ARG A 103 -8.07 6.24 -6.49
CA ARG A 103 -9.37 5.74 -6.95
C ARG A 103 -9.53 4.26 -6.62
N ALA A 104 -10.71 3.84 -6.19
CA ALA A 104 -11.04 2.43 -6.10
C ALA A 104 -11.75 1.93 -7.36
N LYS A 105 -11.42 0.71 -7.77
CA LYS A 105 -12.03 0.01 -8.90
C LYS A 105 -12.11 -1.49 -8.62
N CYS A 106 -12.90 -2.20 -9.42
CA CYS A 106 -12.96 -3.66 -9.35
C CYS A 106 -11.62 -4.31 -9.78
N GLY A 107 -11.01 -3.80 -10.85
CA GLY A 107 -9.92 -4.48 -11.55
C GLY A 107 -10.43 -5.69 -12.34
N ASP A 108 -9.52 -6.36 -13.05
CA ASP A 108 -9.77 -7.59 -13.81
C ASP A 108 -9.15 -8.84 -13.16
N GLY A 109 -8.53 -8.67 -11.99
CA GLY A 109 -7.83 -9.71 -11.24
C GLY A 109 -6.36 -9.88 -11.60
N SER A 110 -5.83 -9.16 -12.61
CA SER A 110 -4.42 -9.24 -13.01
C SER A 110 -3.49 -8.41 -12.13
N ALA A 111 -3.99 -7.33 -11.53
CA ALA A 111 -3.23 -6.40 -10.72
C ALA A 111 -3.93 -6.11 -9.38
N ILE A 112 -3.13 -5.73 -8.39
CA ILE A 112 -3.60 -5.30 -7.07
C ILE A 112 -3.81 -3.78 -7.01
N ALA A 113 -2.96 -3.04 -7.71
CA ALA A 113 -3.06 -1.61 -7.93
C ALA A 113 -2.35 -1.26 -9.25
N ALA A 114 -2.57 -0.05 -9.76
CA ALA A 114 -1.84 0.47 -10.91
C ALA A 114 -1.66 1.99 -10.81
N SER A 115 -0.45 2.44 -11.11
CA SER A 115 -0.07 3.84 -11.24
C SER A 115 -0.08 4.26 -12.72
N PHE A 116 -0.74 5.38 -13.01
CA PHE A 116 -0.78 5.99 -14.34
C PHE A 116 -0.14 7.37 -14.27
N SER A 117 0.79 7.67 -15.17
CA SER A 117 1.45 8.98 -15.23
C SER A 117 1.86 9.34 -16.67
N GLY A 118 1.75 10.60 -17.08
CA GLY A 118 2.29 11.08 -18.36
C GLY A 118 1.63 12.34 -18.95
N PHE A 119 2.25 12.92 -19.99
CA PHE A 119 1.89 14.26 -20.52
C PHE A 119 0.42 14.44 -20.97
N PHE A 120 -0.27 13.36 -21.32
CA PHE A 120 -1.69 13.36 -21.70
C PHE A 120 -2.53 12.40 -20.84
N VAL A 121 -1.99 12.00 -19.70
CA VAL A 121 -2.66 11.08 -18.76
C VAL A 121 -3.07 11.90 -17.55
N ASN A 122 -4.25 11.62 -17.01
CA ASN A 122 -4.60 12.08 -15.68
C ASN A 122 -3.86 11.19 -14.68
N ASP A 123 -2.79 11.73 -14.10
CA ASP A 123 -1.94 11.08 -13.13
C ASP A 123 -2.77 10.61 -11.94
N ARG A 124 -2.71 9.31 -11.64
CA ARG A 124 -3.55 8.69 -10.62
C ARG A 124 -3.04 7.32 -10.21
N VAL A 125 -3.50 6.88 -9.05
CA VAL A 125 -3.36 5.51 -8.57
C VAL A 125 -4.73 4.86 -8.48
N GLU A 126 -4.87 3.69 -9.08
CA GLU A 126 -6.06 2.86 -9.00
C GLU A 126 -5.81 1.67 -8.09
N LEU A 127 -6.69 1.45 -7.11
CA LEU A 127 -6.66 0.34 -6.16
C LEU A 127 -7.77 -0.66 -6.52
N TYR A 128 -7.40 -1.94 -6.63
CA TYR A 128 -8.30 -3.00 -7.07
C TYR A 128 -8.73 -3.93 -5.93
N LEU A 129 -9.68 -4.84 -6.19
CA LEU A 129 -10.19 -5.77 -5.16
C LEU A 129 -9.08 -6.56 -4.45
N GLY A 130 -7.99 -6.91 -5.15
CA GLY A 130 -6.83 -7.55 -4.54
C GLY A 130 -6.22 -6.70 -3.41
N PHE A 131 -6.13 -5.38 -3.58
CA PHE A 131 -5.59 -4.49 -2.55
C PHE A 131 -6.44 -4.57 -1.27
N PHE A 132 -7.76 -4.51 -1.42
CA PHE A 132 -8.68 -4.49 -0.29
C PHE A 132 -8.80 -5.86 0.41
N TYR A 133 -8.82 -6.96 -0.36
CA TYR A 133 -9.27 -8.25 0.15
C TYR A 133 -8.23 -9.38 0.13
N SER A 134 -7.09 -9.24 -0.57
CA SER A 134 -6.03 -10.27 -0.57
C SER A 134 -4.80 -9.91 0.26
N LYS A 135 -4.65 -8.63 0.65
CA LYS A 135 -3.54 -8.15 1.48
C LYS A 135 -3.93 -8.02 2.96
N ASP A 136 -2.95 -8.14 3.84
CA ASP A 136 -3.04 -7.60 5.19
C ASP A 136 -2.77 -6.08 5.21
N VAL A 137 -3.00 -5.42 6.34
CA VAL A 137 -2.83 -3.96 6.44
C VAL A 137 -1.38 -3.51 6.15
N PRO A 138 -0.32 -4.16 6.67
CA PRO A 138 1.06 -3.85 6.25
C PRO A 138 1.29 -4.00 4.74
N GLY A 139 0.75 -5.03 4.12
CA GLY A 139 0.83 -5.24 2.67
C GLY A 139 0.08 -4.19 1.86
N ARG A 140 -1.03 -3.64 2.38
CA ARG A 140 -1.70 -2.48 1.76
C ARG A 140 -0.86 -1.22 1.88
N ALA A 141 -0.25 -0.97 3.05
CA ALA A 141 0.66 0.16 3.24
C ALA A 141 1.89 0.08 2.31
N GLU A 142 2.46 -1.13 2.14
CA GLU A 142 3.49 -1.42 1.12
C GLU A 142 3.02 -1.04 -0.28
N THR A 143 1.80 -1.44 -0.68
CA THR A 143 1.27 -1.08 -2.01
C THR A 143 1.17 0.43 -2.21
N LEU A 144 0.67 1.18 -1.23
CA LEU A 144 0.60 2.65 -1.35
C LEU A 144 1.99 3.28 -1.54
N LEU A 145 3.01 2.79 -0.82
CA LEU A 145 4.39 3.23 -1.01
C LEU A 145 4.95 2.83 -2.38
N HIS A 146 4.67 1.62 -2.83
CA HIS A 146 5.05 1.12 -4.15
C HIS A 146 4.48 2.00 -5.27
N GLU A 147 3.17 2.23 -5.28
CA GLU A 147 2.53 3.05 -6.32
C GLU A 147 2.99 4.51 -6.25
N SER A 148 3.22 5.05 -5.05
CA SER A 148 3.79 6.40 -4.90
C SER A 148 5.19 6.51 -5.49
N ARG A 149 5.95 5.41 -5.56
CA ARG A 149 7.27 5.39 -6.18
C ARG A 149 7.17 5.46 -7.71
N HIS A 150 6.17 4.82 -8.29
CA HIS A 150 5.83 4.99 -9.70
C HIS A 150 5.43 6.42 -10.04
N GLN A 151 4.54 7.02 -9.26
CA GLN A 151 4.16 8.43 -9.41
C GLN A 151 5.37 9.39 -9.27
N GLY A 152 6.33 9.04 -8.40
CA GLY A 152 7.63 9.73 -8.30
C GLY A 152 8.59 9.51 -9.47
N GLY A 153 8.13 8.99 -10.61
CA GLY A 153 8.89 8.84 -11.85
C GLY A 153 9.80 7.62 -11.93
N LYS A 154 9.59 6.61 -11.08
CA LYS A 154 10.40 5.38 -11.06
C LYS A 154 9.57 4.16 -11.43
N SER A 155 9.67 3.75 -12.68
CA SER A 155 9.10 2.50 -13.18
C SER A 155 9.89 1.29 -12.69
N HIS A 156 9.42 0.10 -13.01
CA HIS A 156 10.27 -1.10 -13.05
C HIS A 156 11.22 -1.03 -14.25
N ASN A 157 12.36 -1.73 -14.15
CA ASN A 157 13.40 -1.70 -15.18
C ASN A 157 13.98 -3.08 -15.52
N ALA A 158 13.37 -4.15 -15.03
CA ALA A 158 13.80 -5.51 -15.32
C ALA A 158 12.62 -6.48 -15.41
N ASN A 159 12.91 -7.66 -15.95
CA ASN A 159 11.99 -8.77 -15.90
C ASN A 159 11.98 -9.41 -14.50
N PHE A 160 10.83 -9.92 -14.08
CA PHE A 160 10.76 -10.80 -12.92
C PHE A 160 11.74 -11.98 -13.04
N PRO A 161 12.36 -12.42 -11.92
CA PRO A 161 13.18 -13.62 -11.92
C PRO A 161 12.34 -14.84 -12.32
N SER A 162 12.99 -15.86 -12.85
CA SER A 162 12.32 -17.11 -13.24
C SER A 162 11.61 -17.73 -12.04
N GLY A 163 10.34 -18.11 -12.23
CA GLY A 163 9.50 -18.69 -11.17
C GLY A 163 8.87 -17.67 -10.22
N SER A 164 8.99 -16.37 -10.48
CA SER A 164 8.37 -15.34 -9.66
C SER A 164 6.85 -15.53 -9.53
N VAL A 165 6.35 -15.42 -8.29
CA VAL A 165 4.91 -15.44 -7.99
C VAL A 165 4.17 -14.19 -8.48
N PHE A 166 4.90 -13.14 -8.90
CA PHE A 166 4.31 -11.94 -9.51
C PHE A 166 4.15 -12.03 -11.02
N GLY A 167 4.54 -13.16 -11.62
CA GLY A 167 4.42 -13.44 -13.05
C GLY A 167 5.76 -13.37 -13.77
N SER A 168 5.69 -13.19 -15.09
CA SER A 168 6.85 -13.15 -15.97
C SER A 168 6.92 -11.86 -16.78
N GLY A 169 8.11 -11.48 -17.23
CA GLY A 169 8.29 -10.28 -18.05
C GLY A 169 8.50 -9.03 -17.20
N SER A 170 8.35 -7.86 -17.83
CA SER A 170 8.70 -6.56 -17.25
C SER A 170 7.83 -6.26 -16.02
N GLY A 171 8.47 -6.01 -14.89
CA GLY A 171 7.78 -5.74 -13.62
C GLY A 171 8.64 -5.81 -12.37
N ALA A 172 9.92 -6.15 -12.49
CA ALA A 172 10.85 -6.20 -11.37
C ALA A 172 11.72 -4.95 -11.27
N ASP A 173 12.25 -4.75 -10.06
CA ASP A 173 13.41 -3.89 -9.88
C ASP A 173 14.68 -4.68 -10.25
N SER A 174 15.61 -4.09 -10.99
CA SER A 174 16.81 -4.82 -11.44
C SER A 174 17.70 -5.27 -10.27
N SER A 175 17.72 -4.49 -9.19
CA SER A 175 18.49 -4.72 -7.97
C SER A 175 17.97 -3.82 -6.84
N TRP A 176 18.40 -4.05 -5.61
CA TRP A 176 18.13 -3.12 -4.50
C TRP A 176 18.62 -1.69 -4.78
N GLY A 177 19.83 -1.56 -5.35
CA GLY A 177 20.45 -0.28 -5.66
C GLY A 177 19.73 0.55 -6.72
N TYR A 178 18.80 -0.06 -7.48
CA TYR A 178 17.95 0.67 -8.41
C TYR A 178 17.01 1.67 -7.70
N ASN A 179 16.69 1.41 -6.42
CA ASN A 179 15.75 2.19 -5.63
C ASN A 179 14.36 2.32 -6.29
N GLY A 180 13.86 1.23 -6.87
CA GLY A 180 12.55 1.16 -7.51
C GLY A 180 11.40 0.95 -6.52
N ALA A 181 10.22 0.66 -7.06
CA ALA A 181 8.98 0.55 -6.30
C ALA A 181 8.96 -0.68 -5.38
N TRP A 182 9.53 -1.81 -5.82
CA TRP A 182 9.64 -3.01 -4.99
C TRP A 182 10.62 -2.82 -3.85
N MET A 183 11.73 -2.11 -4.08
CA MET A 183 12.66 -1.75 -2.99
C MET A 183 11.97 -0.93 -1.91
N TYR A 184 11.21 0.11 -2.28
CA TYR A 184 10.51 0.95 -1.29
C TYR A 184 9.48 0.15 -0.49
N GLY A 185 8.73 -0.73 -1.15
CA GLY A 185 7.80 -1.65 -0.48
C GLY A 185 8.51 -2.59 0.50
N ALA A 186 9.59 -3.25 0.07
CA ALA A 186 10.37 -4.16 0.90
C ALA A 186 11.04 -3.44 2.09
N LEU A 187 11.59 -2.24 1.88
CA LEU A 187 12.21 -1.42 2.92
C LEU A 187 11.19 -1.02 4.00
N TYR A 188 9.97 -0.69 3.61
CA TYR A 188 8.88 -0.41 4.55
C TYR A 188 8.54 -1.63 5.40
N LEU A 189 8.36 -2.78 4.76
CA LEU A 189 8.03 -4.02 5.45
C LEU A 189 9.14 -4.45 6.42
N TRP A 190 10.41 -4.27 6.04
CA TRP A 190 11.56 -4.55 6.91
C TRP A 190 11.52 -3.68 8.17
N TRP A 191 11.38 -2.36 8.00
CA TRP A 191 11.31 -1.47 9.14
C TRP A 191 10.07 -1.71 9.98
N PHE A 192 8.92 -2.02 9.38
CA PHE A 192 7.71 -2.34 10.11
C PHE A 192 7.89 -3.60 10.97
N PHE A 193 8.55 -4.63 10.44
CA PHE A 193 8.94 -5.81 11.21
C PHE A 193 9.88 -5.45 12.36
N ALA A 194 10.93 -4.68 12.10
CA ALA A 194 11.98 -4.37 13.08
C ALA A 194 11.49 -3.42 14.20
N ALA A 195 10.76 -2.36 13.84
CA ALA A 195 10.48 -1.22 14.70
C ALA A 195 9.03 -0.71 14.66
N GLY A 196 8.12 -1.36 13.93
CA GLY A 196 6.74 -0.90 13.79
C GLY A 196 6.02 -0.74 15.13
N ALA A 197 5.50 0.44 15.42
CA ALA A 197 4.73 0.76 16.63
C ALA A 197 3.23 0.50 16.43
N ARG A 198 2.47 0.46 17.54
CA ARG A 198 1.00 0.33 17.56
C ARG A 198 0.50 -0.88 16.77
N THR A 199 1.22 -1.98 16.90
CA THR A 199 1.02 -3.22 16.14
C THR A 199 1.27 -4.42 17.05
N THR A 200 1.00 -5.62 16.57
CA THR A 200 1.27 -6.88 17.28
C THR A 200 2.48 -7.59 16.69
N SER A 201 3.09 -8.49 17.47
CA SER A 201 4.16 -9.36 16.95
C SER A 201 3.69 -10.18 15.75
N ALA A 202 2.42 -10.61 15.73
CA ALA A 202 1.86 -11.32 14.58
C ALA A 202 1.83 -10.45 13.31
N MET A 203 1.44 -9.18 13.41
CA MET A 203 1.46 -8.26 12.27
C MET A 203 2.88 -7.94 11.80
N ARG A 204 3.84 -7.82 12.72
CA ARG A 204 5.27 -7.70 12.35
C ARG A 204 5.75 -8.93 11.57
N GLN A 205 5.40 -10.14 12.02
CA GLN A 205 5.76 -11.37 11.30
C GLN A 205 5.08 -11.48 9.92
N ARG A 206 3.84 -10.99 9.78
CA ARG A 206 3.17 -10.88 8.47
C ARG A 206 3.93 -9.96 7.52
N ALA A 207 4.37 -8.80 8.00
CA ALA A 207 5.20 -7.90 7.20
C ALA A 207 6.53 -8.54 6.78
N ARG A 208 7.18 -9.27 7.69
CA ARG A 208 8.38 -10.07 7.37
C ARG A 208 8.11 -11.09 6.27
N GLN A 209 7.05 -11.90 6.40
CA GLN A 209 6.67 -12.90 5.39
C GLN A 209 6.42 -12.26 4.02
N ARG A 210 5.64 -11.17 4.00
CA ARG A 210 5.35 -10.43 2.76
C ARG A 210 6.61 -9.83 2.16
N GLY A 211 7.49 -9.24 2.99
CA GLY A 211 8.70 -8.60 2.49
C GLY A 211 9.73 -9.60 1.98
N ASN A 212 9.84 -10.79 2.58
CA ASN A 212 10.63 -11.89 2.02
C ASN A 212 10.06 -12.37 0.69
N LEU A 213 8.74 -12.51 0.57
CA LEU A 213 8.11 -12.83 -0.72
C LEU A 213 8.44 -11.77 -1.79
N VAL A 214 8.47 -10.47 -1.43
CA VAL A 214 8.87 -9.40 -2.36
C VAL A 214 10.36 -9.51 -2.73
N ILE A 215 11.24 -9.67 -1.75
CA ILE A 215 12.69 -9.80 -1.96
C ILE A 215 13.02 -10.98 -2.88
N ASP A 216 12.36 -12.12 -2.67
CA ASP A 216 12.63 -13.34 -3.42
C ASP A 216 12.08 -13.30 -4.86
N ASN A 217 11.03 -12.52 -5.12
CA ASN A 217 10.25 -12.63 -6.36
C ASN A 217 10.20 -11.34 -7.20
N ALA A 218 10.60 -10.19 -6.67
CA ALA A 218 10.40 -8.89 -7.32
C ALA A 218 11.71 -8.19 -7.72
N PHE A 219 12.85 -8.87 -7.55
CA PHE A 219 14.16 -8.38 -7.96
C PHE A 219 14.80 -9.32 -8.98
N ALA A 220 15.28 -8.78 -10.10
CA ALA A 220 15.98 -9.60 -11.10
C ALA A 220 17.32 -10.14 -10.55
N SER A 221 18.01 -9.31 -9.76
CA SER A 221 19.14 -9.74 -8.93
C SER A 221 18.73 -9.70 -7.47
N HIS A 222 18.63 -10.88 -6.85
CA HIS A 222 18.31 -11.00 -5.43
C HIS A 222 19.33 -10.21 -4.58
N PRO A 223 18.89 -9.41 -3.60
CA PRO A 223 19.75 -8.50 -2.87
C PRO A 223 20.71 -9.18 -1.87
N GLY A 224 20.55 -10.48 -1.62
CA GLY A 224 21.46 -11.31 -0.81
C GLY A 224 21.12 -11.38 0.68
N TYR A 225 19.96 -10.86 1.08
CA TYR A 225 19.46 -10.90 2.46
C TYR A 225 17.95 -11.11 2.49
N SER A 226 17.44 -11.45 3.67
CA SER A 226 16.02 -11.57 3.98
C SER A 226 15.72 -10.77 5.25
N ILE A 227 14.45 -10.41 5.44
CA ILE A 227 13.89 -9.80 6.65
C ILE A 227 13.75 -10.85 7.75
#